data_AF-A0A5D0QT45-F1
#
_entry.id   AF-A0A5D0QT45-F1
#
_cell.length_a   1.000
_cell.length_b   1.000
_cell.length_c   1.000
_cell.angle_alpha   90.00
_cell.angle_beta   90.00
_cell.angle_gamma   90.00
#
_symmetry.space_group_name_H-M   'P 1'
#
loop_
_entity.id
_entity.type
_entity.pdbx_description
1 polymer ?
#
loop_
_entity_poly.entity_id
_entity_poly.type
_entity_poly.pdbx_seq_one_letter_code
_entity_poly.pdbx_strand_id
1 'polypeptide(L)' 'MSAQFCKIGKVKVDLKQILGLKELENTYKNFIEEAYNVSMTNASLSDMLYFEARKIKQIILKSKQCNATF' A
#
# COMPACT_ATOMS: atom_id res chain seq x y z
N MET A 1 5.90 45.40 13.23
CA MET A 1 5.89 44.38 12.16
C MET A 1 6.66 43.18 12.64
N SER A 2 5.99 42.10 13.06
CA SER A 2 6.64 40.84 13.41
C SER A 2 6.76 39.97 12.17
N ALA A 3 7.97 39.54 11.82
CA ALA A 3 8.20 38.58 10.76
C ALA A 3 7.47 37.27 11.09
N GLN A 4 6.33 37.02 10.43
CA GLN A 4 5.70 35.72 10.43
C GLN A 4 6.55 34.81 9.55
N PHE A 5 7.54 34.16 10.17
CA PHE A 5 8.19 33.02 9.55
C PHE A 5 7.11 31.96 9.34
N CYS A 6 6.66 31.79 8.10
CA CYS A 6 5.95 30.57 7.70
C CYS A 6 6.86 29.40 8.09
N LYS A 7 6.52 28.75 9.21
CA LYS A 7 7.08 27.44 9.52
C LYS A 7 6.57 26.52 8.43
N ILE A 8 7.34 26.37 7.35
CA ILE A 8 7.19 25.29 6.40
C ILE A 8 7.43 24.04 7.24
N GLY A 9 6.34 23.46 7.74
CA GLY A 9 6.37 22.25 8.53
C GLY A 9 7.06 21.22 7.66
N LYS A 10 8.24 20.76 8.10
CA LYS A 10 8.83 19.55 7.54
C LYS A 10 7.80 18.46 7.78
N VAL A 11 7.03 18.11 6.75
CA VAL A 11 6.21 16.90 6.74
C VAL A 11 7.20 15.79 7.07
N LYS A 12 7.14 15.29 8.30
CA LYS A 12 7.97 14.18 8.75
C LYS A 12 7.46 13.00 7.96
N VAL A 13 8.05 12.78 6.80
CA VAL A 13 7.86 11.57 6.04
C VAL A 13 8.30 10.43 6.94
N ASP A 14 7.34 9.68 7.47
CA ASP A 14 7.65 8.51 8.29
C ASP A 14 8.22 7.43 7.36
N LEU A 15 9.55 7.40 7.29
CA LEU A 15 10.28 6.44 6.45
C LEU A 15 9.90 4.99 6.79
N LYS A 16 9.46 4.69 8.02
CA LYS A 16 8.96 3.35 8.37
C LYS A 16 7.63 3.04 7.70
N GLN A 17 6.73 4.02 7.60
CA GLN A 17 5.49 3.86 6.83
C GLN A 17 5.76 3.71 5.34
N ILE A 18 6.73 4.45 4.77
CA ILE A 18 7.10 4.31 3.35
C ILE A 18 7.70 2.93 3.06
N LEU A 19 8.62 2.47 3.91
CA LEU A 19 9.23 1.15 3.77
C LEU A 19 8.16 0.05 3.87
N GLY A 20 7.26 0.14 4.85
CA GLY A 20 6.14 -0.80 4.98
C GLY A 20 5.16 -0.73 3.80
N LEU A 21 4.89 0.46 3.24
CA LEU A 21 4.02 0.62 2.08
C LEU A 21 4.61 -0.04 0.83
N LYS A 22 5.92 0.10 0.62
CA LYS A 22 6.62 -0.53 -0.51
C LYS A 22 6.60 -2.06 -0.38
N GLU A 23 6.78 -2.59 0.83
CA GLU A 23 6.65 -4.02 1.10
C GLU A 23 5.24 -4.51 0.78
N LEU A 24 4.19 -3.81 1.27
CA LEU A 24 2.79 -4.10 0.94
C LEU A 24 2.51 -4.09 -0.56
N GLU A 25 3.06 -3.13 -1.30
CA GLU A 25 2.91 -3.06 -2.76
C GLU A 25 3.59 -4.23 -3.48
N ASN A 26 4.75 -4.68 -3.01
CA ASN A 26 5.41 -5.87 -3.54
C ASN A 26 4.63 -7.13 -3.22
N THR A 27 4.15 -7.29 -1.98
CA THR A 27 3.31 -8.44 -1.60
C THR A 27 2.05 -8.50 -2.44
N TYR A 28 1.37 -7.36 -2.66
CA TYR A 28 0.22 -7.29 -3.55
C TYR A 28 0.55 -7.82 -4.96
N LYS A 29 1.66 -7.37 -5.56
CA LYS A 29 2.07 -7.82 -6.91
C LYS A 29 2.33 -9.32 -6.94
N ASN A 30 3.06 -9.84 -5.96
CA ASN A 30 3.39 -11.26 -5.88
C ASN A 30 2.13 -12.13 -5.79
N PHE A 31 1.15 -11.73 -4.96
CA PHE A 31 -0.11 -12.48 -4.84
C PHE A 31 -0.92 -12.47 -6.14
N ILE A 32 -0.96 -11.35 -6.87
CA ILE A 32 -1.65 -11.27 -8.17
C ILE A 32 -0.97 -12.17 -9.21
N GLU A 33 0.37 -12.15 -9.25
CA GLU A 33 1.16 -12.98 -10.16
C GLU A 33 0.98 -14.47 -9.85
N GLU A 34 1.08 -14.85 -8.58
CA GLU A 34 0.88 -16.24 -8.16
C GLU A 34 -0.55 -16.71 -8.45
N ALA A 35 -1.55 -15.90 -8.14
CA ALA A 35 -2.96 -16.19 -8.45
C ALA A 35 -3.16 -16.47 -9.93
N TYR A 36 -2.57 -15.64 -10.80
CA TYR A 36 -2.64 -15.83 -12.24
C TYR A 36 -1.96 -17.14 -12.67
N ASN A 37 -0.77 -17.41 -12.16
CA ASN A 37 0.01 -18.60 -12.49
C ASN A 37 -0.72 -19.91 -12.11
N VAL A 38 -1.43 -19.92 -10.98
CA VAL A 38 -2.18 -21.11 -10.53
C VAL A 38 -3.62 -21.16 -11.03
N SER A 39 -4.12 -20.13 -11.71
CA SER A 39 -5.55 -20.02 -12.11
C SER A 39 -6.07 -21.20 -12.92
N MET A 40 -5.23 -21.77 -13.80
CA MET A 40 -5.61 -22.87 -14.68
C MET A 40 -5.43 -24.25 -14.05
N THR A 41 -4.65 -24.37 -12.98
CA THR A 41 -4.33 -25.65 -12.33
C THR A 41 -5.04 -25.83 -11.00
N ASN A 42 -5.32 -24.73 -10.29
CA ASN A 42 -5.99 -24.72 -9.01
C ASN A 42 -6.81 -23.42 -8.83
N ALA A 43 -8.03 -23.43 -9.35
CA ALA A 43 -8.93 -22.28 -9.32
C ALA A 43 -9.24 -21.83 -7.88
N SER A 44 -9.45 -22.76 -6.94
CA SER A 44 -9.73 -22.40 -5.54
C SER A 44 -8.56 -21.68 -4.86
N LEU A 45 -7.32 -22.09 -5.14
CA LEU A 45 -6.14 -21.39 -4.66
C LEU A 45 -5.99 -20.01 -5.31
N SER A 46 -6.23 -19.92 -6.63
CA SER A 46 -6.22 -18.65 -7.36
C SER A 46 -7.22 -17.65 -6.77
N ASP A 47 -8.45 -18.08 -6.51
CA ASP A 47 -9.49 -17.24 -5.91
C ASP A 47 -9.10 -16.75 -4.50
N MET A 48 -8.51 -17.64 -3.69
CA MET A 48 -8.01 -17.28 -2.37
C MET A 48 -6.89 -16.22 -2.45
N LEU A 49 -5.93 -16.41 -3.35
CA LEU A 49 -4.83 -15.46 -3.56
C LEU A 49 -5.33 -14.10 -4.05
N TYR A 50 -6.29 -14.06 -4.97
CA TYR A 50 -6.94 -12.82 -5.40
C TYR A 50 -7.69 -12.13 -4.25
N PHE A 51 -8.36 -12.90 -3.38
CA PHE A 51 -9.04 -12.35 -2.21
C PHE A 51 -8.07 -11.70 -1.22
N GLU A 52 -6.94 -12.35 -0.92
CA GLU A 52 -5.91 -11.77 -0.07
C GLU A 52 -5.24 -10.54 -0.71
N ALA A 53 -4.94 -10.59 -2.01
CA ALA A 53 -4.44 -9.43 -2.76
C ALA A 53 -5.40 -8.23 -2.66
N ARG A 54 -6.71 -8.47 -2.72
CA ARG A 54 -7.73 -7.42 -2.57
C ARG A 54 -7.68 -6.75 -1.19
N LYS A 55 -7.46 -7.51 -0.11
CA LYS A 55 -7.30 -6.94 1.24
C LYS A 55 -6.05 -6.06 1.32
N ILE A 56 -4.92 -6.53 0.78
CA ILE A 56 -3.68 -5.76 0.74
C ILE A 56 -3.88 -4.45 -0.03
N LYS A 57 -4.56 -4.49 -1.17
CA LYS A 57 -4.89 -3.30 -1.96
C LYS A 57 -5.71 -2.29 -1.15
N GLN A 58 -6.67 -2.74 -0.35
CA GLN A 58 -7.45 -1.85 0.52
C GLN A 58 -6.58 -1.19 1.60
N ILE A 59 -5.62 -1.93 2.18
CA ILE A 59 -4.68 -1.37 3.16
C ILE A 59 -3.82 -0.29 2.50
N ILE A 60 -3.25 -0.57 1.32
CA ILE A 60 -2.45 0.41 0.55
C ILE A 60 -3.25 1.68 0.26
N LEU A 61 -4.51 1.55 -0.18
CA LEU A 61 -5.37 2.69 -0.47
C LEU A 61 -5.66 3.53 0.78
N LYS A 62 -5.97 2.88 1.92
CA LYS A 62 -6.19 3.56 3.20
C LYS A 62 -4.93 4.28 3.67
N SER A 63 -3.77 3.64 3.59
CA SER A 63 -2.49 4.25 3.94
C SER A 63 -2.15 5.46 3.07
N LYS A 64 -2.44 5.40 1.77
CA LYS A 64 -2.26 6.54 0.85
C LYS A 64 -3.24 7.68 1.12
N GLN A 65 -4.50 7.38 1.49
CA GLN A 65 -5.49 8.40 1.87
C GLN A 65 -5.15 9.09 3.19
N CYS A 66 -4.67 8.35 4.20
CA CYS A 66 -4.20 8.93 5.46
C CYS A 66 -3.00 9.89 5.26
N ASN A 67 -2.17 9.66 4.25
CA ASN A 67 -1.06 10.56 3.91
C ASN A 67 -1.49 11.81 3.12
N ALA A 68 -2.72 11.88 2.63
CA ALA A 68 -3.24 13.01 1.84
C ALA A 68 -4.03 14.03 2.67
N THR A 69 -4.13 13.85 3.99
CA THR A 69 -4.90 14.71 4.91
C THR A 69 -3.99 15.46 5.89
N PHE A 70 -3.02 16.25 5.39
CA PHE A 70 -2.32 17.28 6.16
C PHE A 70 -1.84 18.42 5.26
#